data_AF-A0A098CWW1-F1
#
_entry.id   AF-A0A098CWW1-F1
#
_cell.length_a   1.000
_cell.length_b   1.000
_cell.length_c   1.000
_cell.angle_alpha   90.00
_cell.angle_beta   90.00
_cell.angle_gamma   90.00
#
_symmetry.space_group_name_H-M   'P 1'
#
loop_
_entity.id
_entity.type
_entity.pdbx_description
1 polymer ?
#
loop_
_entity_poly.entity_id
_entity_poly.type
_entity_poly.pdbx_seq_one_letter_code
_entity_poly.pdbx_strand_id
1 'polypeptide(L)' 'MTYKPDDYLTTKDIAVEFSISAPTVYRRKKEMAMFPQFRSGIFMGGSRIRFKELEEFMQYVHTPEYRLELKKLKAVIK' A
#
# COMPACT_ATOMS: atom_id res chain seq x y z
N MET A 1 13.52 -11.09 7.98
CA MET A 1 12.83 -10.66 9.21
C MET A 1 11.39 -11.12 9.07
N THR A 2 10.71 -11.54 10.14
CA THR A 2 9.27 -11.86 10.04
C THR A 2 8.52 -10.73 10.71
N TYR A 3 7.92 -9.84 9.91
CA TYR A 3 7.09 -8.77 10.44
C TYR A 3 5.80 -9.34 11.05
N LYS A 4 5.33 -8.71 12.12
CA LYS A 4 4.04 -9.01 12.73
C LYS A 4 2.95 -8.11 12.11
N PRO A 5 1.68 -8.53 12.14
CA PRO A 5 0.57 -7.76 11.56
C PRO A 5 0.51 -6.29 12.01
N ASP A 6 0.81 -6.02 13.28
CA ASP A 6 0.75 -4.68 13.86
C ASP A 6 2.06 -3.87 13.74
N ASP A 7 3.09 -4.43 13.10
CA ASP A 7 4.33 -3.71 12.86
C ASP A 7 4.13 -2.58 11.85
N TYR A 8 4.85 -1.48 12.04
CA TYR A 8 4.79 -0.31 11.18
C TYR A 8 6.07 -0.19 10.37
N LEU A 9 5.97 -0.34 9.05
CA LEU A 9 7.10 -0.35 8.14
C LEU A 9 7.32 1.03 7.51
N THR A 10 8.59 1.40 7.37
CA THR A 10 9.02 2.55 6.57
C THR A 10 9.16 2.19 5.10
N THR A 11 9.28 3.18 4.21
CA THR A 11 9.54 2.94 2.77
C THR A 11 10.74 2.01 2.53
N LYS A 12 11.80 2.12 3.35
CA LYS A 12 12.99 1.28 3.23
C LYS A 12 12.69 -0.17 3.62
N ASP A 13 11.97 -0.36 4.72
CA ASP A 13 11.58 -1.70 5.20
C ASP A 13 10.72 -2.42 4.16
N ILE A 14 9.75 -1.71 3.56
CA ILE A 14 8.89 -2.23 2.49
C ILE A 14 9.70 -2.60 1.25
N ALA A 15 10.65 -1.75 0.84
CA ALA A 15 11.49 -2.00 -0.32
C ALA A 15 12.31 -3.28 -0.16
N VAL A 16 12.85 -3.51 1.05
CA VAL A 16 13.59 -4.73 1.40
C VAL A 16 12.66 -5.94 1.46
N GLU A 17 11.55 -5.84 2.19
CA GLU A 17 10.63 -6.96 2.43
C GLU A 17 10.02 -7.50 1.14
N PHE A 18 9.53 -6.61 0.27
CA PHE A 18 8.87 -7.01 -0.98
C PHE A 18 9.84 -7.07 -2.18
N SER A 19 11.14 -6.85 -1.95
CA SER A 19 12.17 -6.80 -3.01
C SER A 19 11.79 -5.87 -4.18
N ILE A 20 11.31 -4.67 -3.85
CA ILE A 20 10.89 -3.66 -4.83
C ILE A 20 11.63 -2.33 -4.65
N SER A 21 11.74 -1.58 -5.74
CA SER A 21 12.36 -0.26 -5.71
C SER A 21 11.58 0.74 -4.83
N ALA A 22 12.28 1.68 -4.19
CA ALA A 22 11.63 2.75 -3.44
C ALA A 22 10.61 3.56 -4.25
N PRO A 23 10.85 3.91 -5.54
CA PRO A 23 9.82 4.51 -6.40
C PRO A 23 8.56 3.66 -6.53
N THR A 24 8.71 2.33 -6.66
CA THR A 24 7.56 1.40 -6.67
C THR A 24 6.79 1.49 -5.36
N VAL A 25 7.49 1.51 -4.21
CA VAL A 25 6.86 1.68 -2.90
C VAL A 25 6.06 2.98 -2.83
N TYR A 26 6.64 4.11 -3.24
CA TYR A 26 5.92 5.40 -3.26
C TYR A 26 4.67 5.37 -4.13
N ARG A 27 4.73 4.73 -5.30
CA ARG A 27 3.56 4.55 -6.17
C ARG A 27 2.48 3.72 -5.46
N ARG A 28 2.85 2.58 -4.88
CA ARG A 28 1.92 1.71 -4.15
C ARG A 28 1.29 2.43 -2.96
N LYS A 29 2.04 3.24 -2.23
CA LYS A 29 1.54 4.08 -1.13
C LYS A 29 0.48 5.07 -1.59
N LYS A 30 0.73 5.76 -2.70
CA LYS A 30 -0.24 6.68 -3.30
C LYS A 30 -1.50 5.96 -3.74
N GLU A 31 -1.36 4.79 -4.36
CA GLU A 31 -2.49 3.96 -4.77
C GLU A 31 -3.28 3.49 -3.55
N MET A 32 -2.63 2.90 -2.55
CA MET A 32 -3.24 2.44 -1.28
C MET A 32 -4.05 3.54 -0.59
N ALA A 33 -3.55 4.79 -0.58
CA ALA A 33 -4.26 5.92 0.03
C ALA A 33 -5.59 6.29 -0.66
N MET A 34 -5.79 5.85 -1.90
CA MET A 34 -7.04 6.03 -2.66
C MET A 34 -8.10 4.99 -2.29
N PHE A 35 -7.70 3.84 -1.74
CA PHE A 35 -8.60 2.76 -1.36
C PHE A 35 -9.03 2.93 0.11
N PRO A 36 -10.30 3.25 0.38
CA PRO A 36 -10.76 3.55 1.74
C PRO A 36 -10.50 2.41 2.73
N GLN A 37 -10.60 1.16 2.29
CA GLN A 37 -10.41 -0.03 3.14
C GLN A 37 -8.98 -0.18 3.66
N PHE A 38 -7.97 0.36 2.97
CA PHE A 38 -6.56 0.26 3.38
C PHE A 38 -6.03 1.53 4.04
N ARG A 39 -6.82 2.62 4.03
CA ARG A 39 -6.40 3.92 4.53
C ARG A 39 -6.09 3.90 6.04
N SER A 40 -6.77 3.04 6.82
CA SER A 40 -6.52 2.86 8.26
C SER A 40 -5.12 2.36 8.57
N GLY A 41 -4.45 1.71 7.63
CA GLY A 41 -3.07 1.23 7.77
C GLY A 41 -2.01 2.30 7.54
N ILE A 42 -2.37 3.52 7.12
CA ILE A 42 -1.44 4.59 6.75
C ILE A 42 -1.28 5.58 7.91
N PHE A 43 -0.06 5.69 8.46
CA PHE A 43 0.23 6.49 9.66
C PHE A 43 1.26 7.58 9.38
N MET A 44 1.28 8.59 10.27
CA MET A 44 2.30 9.66 10.29
C MET A 44 2.44 10.35 8.92
N GLY A 45 1.31 10.79 8.35
CA GLY A 45 1.28 11.44 7.03
C GLY A 45 1.69 10.51 5.87
N GLY A 46 1.62 9.19 6.07
CA GLY A 46 2.05 8.19 5.09
C GLY A 46 3.53 7.85 5.15
N SER A 47 4.26 8.23 6.20
CA SER A 47 5.65 7.79 6.39
C SER A 47 5.75 6.33 6.86
N ARG A 48 4.74 5.84 7.59
CA ARG A 48 4.66 4.46 8.10
C ARG A 48 3.38 3.76 7.67
N ILE A 49 3.46 2.45 7.43
CA ILE A 49 2.32 1.62 7.05
C ILE A 49 2.28 0.38 7.91
N ARG A 50 1.12 0.03 8.44
CA ARG A 50 0.91 -1.22 9.18
C ARG A 50 1.08 -2.41 8.23
N PHE A 51 1.82 -3.42 8.68
CA PHE A 51 2.22 -4.56 7.87
C PHE A 51 1.03 -5.33 7.33
N LYS A 52 0.01 -5.58 8.15
CA LYS A 52 -1.20 -6.29 7.75
C LYS A 52 -1.88 -5.65 6.53
N GLU A 53 -2.23 -4.37 6.60
CA GLU A 53 -2.91 -3.68 5.52
C GLU A 53 -2.01 -3.54 4.28
N LEU A 54 -0.69 -3.43 4.48
CA LEU A 54 0.25 -3.44 3.37
C LEU A 54 0.29 -4.80 2.67
N GLU A 55 0.35 -5.90 3.42
CA GLU A 55 0.37 -7.25 2.88
C GLU A 55 -0.93 -7.55 2.13
N GLU A 56 -2.08 -7.25 2.74
CA GLU A 56 -3.41 -7.38 2.11
C GLU A 56 -3.49 -6.53 0.83
N PHE A 57 -3.00 -5.29 0.85
CA PHE A 57 -2.97 -4.43 -0.32
C PHE A 57 -2.08 -4.98 -1.44
N MET A 58 -0.89 -5.50 -1.09
CA MET A 58 0.03 -6.07 -2.07
C MET A 58 -0.54 -7.33 -2.72
N GLN A 59 -1.28 -8.15 -1.99
CA GLN A 59 -2.04 -9.27 -2.57
C GLN A 59 -3.17 -8.76 -3.48
N TYR A 60 -3.93 -7.76 -3.03
CA TYR A 60 -5.03 -7.17 -3.77
C TYR A 60 -4.60 -6.56 -5.12
N VAL A 61 -3.42 -5.93 -5.16
CA VAL A 61 -2.84 -5.34 -6.37
C VAL A 61 -2.71 -6.32 -7.55
N HIS A 62 -2.64 -7.62 -7.27
CA HIS A 62 -2.52 -8.66 -8.29
C HIS A 62 -3.87 -9.16 -8.83
N THR A 63 -4.99 -8.70 -8.29
CA THR A 63 -6.33 -9.15 -8.72
C THR A 63 -6.88 -8.31 -9.89
N PRO A 64 -7.82 -8.85 -10.68
CA PRO A 64 -8.51 -8.09 -11.72
C PRO A 64 -9.32 -6.89 -11.19
N GLU A 65 -9.90 -7.03 -10.00
CA GLU A 65 -10.76 -6.03 -9.36
C GLU A 65 -10.00 -4.74 -9.08
N TYR A 66 -8.74 -4.87 -8.63
CA TYR A 66 -7.85 -3.74 -8.39
C TYR A 66 -7.77 -2.79 -9.59
N ARG A 67 -7.64 -3.34 -10.81
CA ARG A 67 -7.52 -2.51 -12.03
C ARG A 67 -8.80 -1.72 -12.30
N LEU A 68 -9.96 -2.35 -12.09
CA LEU A 68 -11.26 -1.73 -12.28
C LEU A 68 -11.51 -0.63 -11.25
N GLU A 69 -11.25 -0.91 -9.98
CA GLU A 69 -11.42 0.06 -8.90
C GLU A 69 -10.44 1.24 -9.02
N LEU A 70 -9.16 0.97 -9.31
CA LEU A 70 -8.17 2.03 -9.51
C LEU A 70 -8.59 3.00 -10.63
N LYS A 71 -9.16 2.48 -11.73
CA LYS A 71 -9.67 3.29 -12.83
C LYS A 71 -10.84 4.17 -12.38
N LYS A 72 -11.78 3.62 -11.59
CA LYS A 72 -12.92 4.37 -11.03
C LYS A 72 -12.43 5.49 -10.09
N LEU A 73 -11.55 5.16 -9.15
CA LEU A 73 -11.02 6.11 -8.17
C LEU A 73 -10.27 7.26 -8.87
N LYS A 74 -9.43 6.96 -9.87
CA LYS A 74 -8.73 7.98 -10.65
C LYS A 74 -9.66 8.87 -11.48
N ALA A 75 -10.81 8.35 -11.93
CA ALA A 75 -11.78 9.15 -12.69
C ALA A 75 -12.53 10.18 -11.84
N VAL A 76 -12.66 9.93 -10.53
CA VAL A 76 -13.34 10.82 -9.58
C VAL A 76 -12.44 11.99 -9.13
N ILE A 77 -11.11 11.81 -9.12
CA ILE A 77 -10.13 12.82 -8.65
C ILE A 77 -9.78 13.83 -9.78
N LYS A 78 -10.74 14.20 -10.63
CA LYS A 78 -10.53 15.13 -11.76
C LYS A 78 -10.73 16.58 -11.35
#